data_AF-A0AAD4FFS6-F1
#
_entry.id   AF-A0AAD4FFS6-F1
#
_cell.length_a   1.000
_cell.length_b   1.000
_cell.length_c   1.000
_cell.angle_alpha   90.00
_cell.angle_beta   90.00
_cell.angle_gamma   90.00
#
_symmetry.space_group_name_H-M   'P 1'
#
loop_
_entity.id
_entity.type
_entity.pdbx_description
1 polymer ?
#
loop_
_entity_poly.entity_id
_entity_poly.type
_entity_poly.pdbx_seq_one_letter_code
_entity_poly.pdbx_strand_id
1 'polypeptide(L)'
;MKSFHATGVWPMDADAVLKRFNNHPQQQDEDSEVGEHGDGDTWIQLRKVFDAAVTNKAKIEAKQLSQSIHSLQVNNELLHAQNEELRREINPARTRLSQRTTLVTRDGDDWHGGAVFMSPGKLRTLRARKAVEQDEAEQSRLQKTHDRELKAAATAYKK
;
A
#
# COMPACT_ATOMS: atom_id res chain seq x y z
N MET A 1 37.11 -19.54 28.18
CA MET A 1 36.59 -19.08 26.86
C MET A 1 36.64 -20.17 25.78
N LYS A 2 36.30 -21.44 26.07
CA LYS A 2 36.26 -22.52 25.05
C LYS A 2 34.86 -22.77 24.46
N SER A 3 33.82 -22.37 25.18
CA SER A 3 32.41 -22.57 24.79
C SER A 3 32.01 -21.84 23.52
N PHE A 4 32.51 -20.62 23.30
CA PHE A 4 32.20 -19.82 22.10
C PHE A 4 32.92 -20.27 20.82
N HIS A 5 33.99 -21.07 20.96
CA HIS A 5 34.73 -21.64 19.83
C HIS A 5 33.99 -22.83 19.21
N ALA A 6 33.27 -23.61 20.04
CA ALA A 6 32.51 -24.78 19.61
C ALA A 6 31.20 -24.42 18.89
N THR A 7 30.64 -23.24 19.16
CA THR A 7 29.34 -22.82 18.59
C THR A 7 29.48 -22.03 17.28
N GLY A 8 30.70 -21.70 16.84
CA GLY A 8 30.92 -20.89 15.63
C GLY A 8 30.42 -19.44 15.74
N VAL A 9 29.94 -19.02 16.92
CA VAL A 9 29.40 -17.69 17.20
C VAL A 9 30.52 -16.68 17.52
N TRP A 10 31.77 -17.15 17.67
CA TRP A 10 32.91 -16.27 17.89
C TRP A 10 33.63 -15.94 16.58
N PRO A 11 33.59 -14.67 16.13
CA PRO A 11 34.51 -14.23 15.10
C PRO A 11 35.93 -14.25 15.70
N MET A 12 36.79 -15.14 15.20
CA MET A 12 38.21 -15.20 15.60
C MET A 12 38.94 -13.87 15.32
N ASP A 13 38.41 -13.07 14.38
CA ASP A 13 38.86 -11.73 14.07
C ASP A 13 37.84 -10.69 14.58
N ALA A 14 38.16 -10.04 15.69
CA ALA A 14 37.32 -9.00 16.27
C ALA A 14 37.22 -7.75 15.35
N ASP A 15 38.24 -7.49 14.54
CA ASP A 15 38.28 -6.33 13.65
C ASP A 15 37.29 -6.47 12.49
N ALA A 16 36.98 -7.70 12.09
CA ALA A 16 35.94 -7.98 11.09
C ALA A 16 34.55 -7.51 11.55
N VAL A 17 34.28 -7.57 12.85
CA VAL A 17 33.03 -7.06 13.44
C VAL A 17 33.06 -5.53 13.45
N LEU A 18 34.16 -4.95 13.95
CA LEU A 18 34.30 -3.49 14.03
C LEU A 18 34.21 -2.81 12.65
N LYS A 19 34.79 -3.41 11.61
CA LYS A 19 34.69 -2.90 10.23
C LYS A 19 33.26 -2.89 9.67
N ARG A 20 32.41 -3.85 10.05
CA ARG A 20 31.00 -3.88 9.62
C ARG A 20 30.22 -2.70 10.19
N PHE A 21 30.54 -2.29 11.41
CA PHE A 21 29.82 -1.24 12.13
C PHE A 21 30.47 0.14 11.99
N ASN A 22 31.72 0.24 11.53
CA ASN A 22 32.42 1.50 11.22
C ASN A 22 32.02 2.12 9.85
N ASN A 23 30.98 1.61 9.20
CA ASN A 23 30.36 2.33 8.10
C ASN A 23 29.56 3.49 8.68
N HIS A 24 30.24 4.62 8.91
CA HIS A 24 29.53 5.87 9.14
C HIS A 24 28.64 6.12 7.91
N PRO A 25 27.32 6.29 8.05
CA PRO A 25 26.59 6.99 7.02
C PRO A 25 27.30 8.34 6.87
N GLN A 26 27.71 8.63 5.64
CA GLN A 26 28.22 9.93 5.23
C GLN A 26 27.37 10.98 5.94
N GLN A 27 27.99 11.80 6.80
CA GLN A 27 27.31 12.92 7.45
C GLN A 27 26.54 13.63 6.35
N GLN A 28 25.22 13.49 6.36
CA GLN A 28 24.37 14.39 5.60
C GLN A 28 24.67 15.75 6.18
N ASP A 29 25.18 16.62 5.33
CA ASP A 29 25.52 17.99 5.63
C ASP A 29 24.44 18.60 6.55
N GLU A 30 24.88 19.16 7.67
CA GLU A 30 24.10 19.86 8.70
C GLU A 30 23.42 21.15 8.18
N ASP A 31 23.25 21.29 6.87
CA ASP A 31 22.64 22.42 6.19
C ASP A 31 21.44 22.00 5.33
N SER A 32 20.72 20.95 5.72
CA SER A 32 19.35 20.78 5.22
C SER A 32 18.47 21.85 5.86
N GLU A 33 18.38 23.00 5.18
CA GLU A 33 17.19 23.85 5.17
C GLU A 33 15.98 22.97 5.46
N VAL A 34 15.21 23.38 6.46
CA VAL A 34 13.99 22.75 6.93
C VAL A 34 13.11 22.46 5.72
N GLY A 35 13.29 21.27 5.16
CA GLY A 35 12.52 20.75 4.07
C GLY A 35 11.11 20.60 4.60
N GLU A 36 10.23 21.40 4.05
CA GLU A 36 8.79 21.42 4.22
C GLU A 36 8.22 20.06 3.78
N HIS A 37 8.46 19.01 4.58
CA HIS A 37 7.92 17.68 4.33
C HIS A 37 7.73 16.90 5.63
N GLY A 38 6.65 17.24 6.30
CA GLY A 38 6.15 16.59 7.50
C GLY A 38 5.21 17.55 8.19
N ASP A 39 4.04 17.08 8.61
CA ASP A 39 2.88 17.80 9.18
C ASP A 39 3.18 18.68 10.43
N GLY A 40 4.44 18.99 10.74
CA GLY A 40 4.87 19.67 11.97
C GLY A 40 4.82 18.76 13.21
N ASP A 41 4.20 17.59 13.10
CA ASP A 41 3.88 16.68 14.22
C ASP A 41 5.01 15.71 14.58
N THR A 42 6.18 15.77 13.92
CA THR A 42 7.29 14.88 14.27
C THR A 42 7.83 15.23 15.65
N TRP A 43 8.04 14.23 16.51
CA TRP A 43 8.56 14.43 17.87
C TRP A 43 9.81 15.33 17.94
N ILE A 44 10.72 15.21 16.97
CA ILE A 44 11.94 16.03 16.89
C ILE A 44 11.60 17.51 16.72
N GLN A 45 10.60 17.84 15.89
CA GLN A 45 10.16 19.22 15.66
C GLN A 45 9.46 19.78 16.90
N LEU A 46 8.52 19.01 17.48
CA LEU A 46 7.84 19.37 18.72
C LEU A 46 8.84 19.56 19.88
N ARG A 47 9.89 18.74 19.93
CA ARG A 47 10.96 18.85 20.91
C ARG A 47 11.81 20.10 20.71
N LYS A 48 12.15 20.46 19.47
CA LYS A 48 12.85 21.73 19.18
C LYS A 48 12.04 22.93 19.65
N VAL A 49 10.72 22.94 19.40
CA VAL A 49 9.81 24.00 19.87
C VAL A 49 9.73 24.02 21.39
N PHE A 50 9.56 22.86 22.03
CA PHE A 50 9.56 22.74 23.49
C PHE A 50 10.87 23.25 24.10
N ASP A 51 12.01 22.86 23.52
CA ASP A 51 13.34 23.23 23.98
C ASP A 51 13.63 24.73 23.85
N ALA A 52 13.03 25.40 22.86
CA ALA A 52 13.10 26.85 22.67
C ALA A 52 12.17 27.61 23.62
N ALA A 53 10.98 27.07 23.91
CA ALA A 53 9.98 27.72 24.75
C ALA A 53 10.23 27.53 26.25
N VAL A 54 10.82 26.40 26.67
CA VAL A 54 10.99 26.05 28.08
C VAL A 54 12.43 26.28 28.53
N THR A 55 12.62 27.37 29.29
CA THR A 55 13.93 27.77 29.81
C THR A 55 14.48 26.83 30.88
N ASN A 56 13.64 26.31 31.78
CA ASN A 56 14.04 25.36 32.83
C ASN A 56 13.41 23.97 32.62
N LYS A 57 14.13 23.13 31.91
CA LYS A 57 13.75 21.76 31.56
C LYS A 57 13.83 20.77 32.73
N ALA A 58 14.55 21.13 33.80
CA ALA A 58 14.69 20.30 34.97
C ALA A 58 13.47 20.36 35.89
N LYS A 59 12.63 21.40 35.74
CA LYS A 59 11.37 21.56 36.49
C LYS A 59 10.46 20.35 36.23
N ILE A 60 9.81 19.86 37.28
CA ILE A 60 8.93 18.68 37.21
C ILE A 60 7.81 18.90 36.18
N GLU A 61 7.20 20.09 36.17
CA GLU A 61 6.16 20.47 35.20
C GLU A 61 6.65 20.40 33.74
N ALA A 62 7.89 20.85 33.47
CA ALA A 62 8.48 20.78 32.15
C ALA A 62 8.65 19.32 31.69
N LYS A 63 9.11 18.44 32.59
CA LYS A 63 9.23 17.00 32.28
C LYS A 63 7.88 16.35 32.04
N GLN A 64 6.87 16.68 32.84
CA GLN A 64 5.50 16.20 32.66
C GLN A 64 4.92 16.67 31.32
N LEU A 65 5.15 17.92 30.94
CA LEU A 65 4.72 18.48 29.66
C LEU A 65 5.43 17.80 28.48
N SER A 66 6.75 17.58 28.57
CA SER A 66 7.47 16.84 27.53
C SER A 66 6.96 15.41 27.36
N GLN A 67 6.62 14.73 28.47
CA GLN A 67 6.07 13.38 28.43
C GLN A 67 4.66 13.36 27.84
N SER A 68 3.81 14.33 28.17
CA SER A 68 2.45 14.41 27.63
C SER A 68 2.47 14.70 26.13
N ILE A 69 3.33 15.61 25.66
CA ILE A 69 3.48 15.89 24.22
C ILE A 69 3.93 14.63 23.47
N HIS A 70 4.92 13.89 23.99
CA HIS A 70 5.36 12.65 23.37
C HIS A 70 4.26 11.60 23.34
N SER A 71 3.52 11.42 24.45
CA SER A 71 2.40 10.48 24.50
C SER A 71 1.30 10.84 23.50
N LEU A 72 0.99 12.14 23.35
CA LEU A 72 -0.02 12.60 22.40
C LEU A 72 0.41 12.35 20.95
N GLN A 73 1.67 12.63 20.62
CA GLN A 73 2.23 12.38 19.29
C GLN A 73 2.17 10.89 18.93
N VAL A 74 2.61 9.99 19.82
CA VAL A 74 2.53 8.53 19.60
C VAL A 74 1.07 8.09 19.44
N ASN A 75 0.15 8.61 20.24
CA ASN A 75 -1.26 8.28 20.13
C ASN A 75 -1.85 8.77 18.81
N ASN A 76 -1.45 9.96 18.33
CA ASN A 76 -1.92 10.49 17.06
C ASN A 76 -1.43 9.63 15.88
N GLU A 77 -0.15 9.24 15.87
CA GLU A 77 0.39 8.32 14.87
C GLU A 77 -0.34 6.98 14.86
N LEU A 78 -0.64 6.43 16.03
CA LEU A 78 -1.40 5.19 16.16
C LEU A 78 -2.82 5.35 15.61
N LEU A 79 -3.50 6.45 15.91
CA LEU A 79 -4.82 6.76 15.40
C LEU A 79 -4.82 6.94 13.88
N HIS A 80 -3.80 7.59 13.32
CA HIS A 80 -3.64 7.71 11.88
C HIS A 80 -3.44 6.34 11.22
N ALA A 81 -2.58 5.49 11.79
CA ALA A 81 -2.38 4.13 11.30
C ALA A 81 -3.68 3.30 11.32
N GLN A 82 -4.43 3.35 12.43
CA GLN A 82 -5.72 2.66 12.56
C GLN A 82 -6.76 3.18 11.57
N ASN A 83 -6.87 4.50 11.39
CA ASN A 83 -7.78 5.08 10.42
C ASN A 83 -7.44 4.67 8.99
N GLU A 84 -6.15 4.64 8.64
CA GLU A 84 -5.70 4.16 7.33
C GLU A 84 -5.99 2.67 7.12
N GLU A 85 -5.81 1.84 8.15
CA GLU A 85 -6.18 0.42 8.11
C GLU A 85 -7.70 0.24 7.91
N LEU A 86 -8.53 0.93 8.70
CA LEU A 86 -9.99 0.88 8.56
C LEU A 86 -10.45 1.35 7.17
N ARG A 87 -9.86 2.42 6.64
CA ARG A 87 -10.13 2.89 5.27
C ARG A 87 -9.75 1.84 4.23
N ARG A 88 -8.60 1.17 4.43
CA ARG A 88 -8.15 0.06 3.59
C ARG A 88 -9.03 -1.18 3.70
N GLU A 89 -9.73 -1.42 4.79
CA GLU A 89 -10.70 -2.52 4.92
C GLU A 89 -12.05 -2.19 4.29
N ILE A 90 -12.52 -0.95 4.43
CA ILE A 90 -13.80 -0.50 3.86
C ILE A 90 -13.75 -0.46 2.32
N ASN A 91 -12.64 0.01 1.74
CA ASN A 91 -12.48 0.12 0.29
C ASN A 91 -12.63 -1.21 -0.49
N PRO A 92 -12.00 -2.34 -0.11
CA PRO A 92 -12.18 -3.62 -0.80
C PRO A 92 -13.57 -4.21 -0.59
N ALA A 93 -14.26 -3.92 0.52
CA ALA A 93 -15.67 -4.29 0.67
C ALA A 93 -16.55 -3.56 -0.35
N ARG A 94 -16.25 -2.29 -0.63
CA ARG A 94 -16.94 -1.48 -1.64
C ARG A 94 -16.70 -1.99 -3.07
N THR A 95 -15.48 -2.42 -3.40
CA THR A 95 -15.17 -3.01 -4.72
C THR A 95 -15.75 -4.41 -4.89
N ARG A 96 -15.78 -5.25 -3.85
CA ARG A 96 -16.41 -6.59 -3.89
C ARG A 96 -17.89 -6.54 -4.22
N LEU A 97 -18.63 -5.51 -3.77
CA LEU A 97 -20.05 -5.35 -4.08
C LEU A 97 -20.30 -4.95 -5.55
N SER A 98 -19.35 -4.29 -6.21
CA SER A 98 -19.49 -3.84 -7.60
C SER A 98 -19.29 -4.96 -8.64
N GLN A 99 -18.63 -6.07 -8.27
CA GLN A 99 -18.39 -7.21 -9.16
C GLN A 99 -19.47 -8.29 -9.06
N ARG A 100 -20.70 -7.92 -8.68
CA ARG A 100 -21.86 -8.81 -8.82
C ARG A 100 -22.20 -8.98 -10.30
N THR A 101 -21.37 -9.77 -10.96
CA THR A 101 -21.50 -10.13 -12.35
C THR A 101 -22.63 -11.14 -12.46
N THR A 102 -23.78 -10.72 -12.96
CA THR A 102 -24.89 -11.63 -13.27
C THR A 102 -24.42 -12.63 -14.32
N LEU A 103 -24.48 -13.92 -13.98
CA LEU A 103 -24.28 -15.02 -14.93
C LEU A 103 -25.65 -15.31 -15.54
N VAL A 104 -25.82 -14.97 -16.82
CA VAL A 104 -27.08 -15.22 -17.52
C VAL A 104 -27.22 -16.72 -17.74
N THR A 105 -28.30 -17.31 -17.21
CA THR A 105 -28.68 -18.68 -17.53
C THR A 105 -29.37 -18.68 -18.90
N ARG A 106 -28.98 -19.62 -19.77
CA ARG A 106 -29.61 -19.83 -21.08
C ARG A 106 -31.12 -20.14 -20.98
N ASP A 107 -31.56 -20.57 -19.82
CA ASP A 107 -32.96 -20.87 -19.51
C ASP A 107 -33.85 -19.61 -19.52
N GLY A 108 -33.28 -18.39 -19.64
CA GLY A 108 -34.00 -17.11 -19.52
C GLY A 108 -35.13 -16.85 -20.52
N ASP A 109 -35.13 -17.48 -21.70
CA ASP A 109 -36.22 -17.36 -22.67
C ASP A 109 -37.36 -18.35 -22.42
N ASP A 110 -37.11 -19.43 -21.66
CA ASP A 110 -38.04 -20.54 -21.40
C ASP A 110 -38.35 -20.68 -19.88
N TRP A 111 -38.07 -19.62 -19.11
CA TRP A 111 -38.14 -19.64 -17.65
C TRP A 111 -39.52 -19.24 -17.14
N HIS A 112 -40.23 -20.19 -16.54
CA HIS A 112 -41.58 -19.98 -15.98
C HIS A 112 -41.61 -19.62 -14.48
N GLY A 113 -40.52 -19.07 -13.91
CA GLY A 113 -40.55 -18.47 -12.57
C GLY A 113 -40.34 -19.42 -11.37
N GLY A 114 -39.57 -20.51 -11.52
CA GLY A 114 -39.20 -21.41 -10.42
C GLY A 114 -37.96 -20.95 -9.61
N ALA A 115 -37.32 -21.85 -8.86
CA ALA A 115 -35.96 -21.67 -8.37
C ALA A 115 -35.01 -22.56 -9.19
N VAL A 116 -33.95 -22.00 -9.81
CA VAL A 116 -32.96 -22.81 -10.57
C VAL A 116 -31.94 -23.41 -9.60
N PHE A 117 -31.85 -24.74 -9.55
CA PHE A 117 -30.76 -25.39 -8.84
C PHE A 117 -29.42 -25.17 -9.58
N MET A 118 -28.50 -24.48 -8.91
CA MET A 118 -27.18 -24.14 -9.44
C MET A 118 -26.12 -25.09 -8.89
N SER A 119 -25.92 -26.23 -9.57
CA SER A 119 -24.84 -27.15 -9.21
C SER A 119 -23.45 -26.56 -9.53
N PRO A 120 -22.38 -27.00 -8.84
CA PRO A 120 -21.01 -26.54 -9.12
C PRO A 120 -20.59 -26.70 -10.58
N GLY A 121 -21.04 -27.79 -11.24
CA GLY A 121 -20.80 -28.02 -12.67
C GLY A 121 -21.49 -26.96 -13.55
N LYS A 122 -22.77 -26.65 -13.28
CA LYS A 122 -23.53 -25.64 -14.04
C LYS A 122 -22.90 -24.25 -13.90
N LEU A 123 -22.40 -23.91 -12.71
CA LEU A 123 -21.66 -22.66 -12.46
C LEU A 123 -20.37 -22.56 -13.27
N ARG A 124 -19.57 -23.64 -13.36
CA ARG A 124 -18.34 -23.66 -14.17
C ARG A 124 -18.64 -23.39 -15.65
N THR A 125 -19.68 -24.02 -16.19
CA THR A 125 -20.08 -23.83 -17.59
C THR A 125 -20.52 -22.38 -17.87
N LEU A 126 -21.30 -21.77 -16.98
CA LEU A 126 -21.71 -20.36 -17.15
C LEU A 126 -20.52 -19.40 -17.09
N ARG A 127 -19.56 -19.63 -16.18
CA ARG A 127 -18.33 -18.83 -16.10
C ARG A 127 -17.48 -18.98 -17.35
N ALA A 128 -17.30 -20.20 -17.85
CA ALA A 128 -16.54 -20.46 -19.07
C ALA A 128 -17.14 -19.72 -20.28
N ARG A 129 -18.47 -19.74 -20.43
CA ARG A 129 -19.15 -18.99 -21.49
C ARG A 129 -18.92 -17.49 -21.38
N LYS A 130 -19.05 -16.94 -20.18
CA LYS A 130 -18.84 -15.51 -19.95
C LYS A 130 -17.41 -15.08 -20.25
N ALA A 131 -16.43 -15.94 -19.94
CA ALA A 131 -15.04 -15.69 -20.31
C ALA A 131 -14.87 -15.62 -21.83
N VAL A 132 -15.46 -16.57 -22.57
CA VAL A 132 -15.45 -16.54 -24.05
C VAL A 132 -16.10 -15.26 -24.60
N GLU A 133 -17.25 -14.85 -24.08
CA GLU A 133 -17.94 -13.61 -24.50
C GLU A 133 -17.06 -12.36 -24.25
N GLN A 134 -16.32 -12.34 -23.15
CA GLN A 134 -15.37 -11.26 -22.83
C GLN A 134 -14.18 -11.26 -23.79
N ASP A 135 -13.59 -12.42 -24.05
CA ASP A 135 -12.47 -12.57 -24.98
C ASP A 135 -12.87 -12.13 -26.40
N GLU A 136 -14.04 -12.53 -26.87
CA GLU A 136 -14.59 -12.11 -28.17
C GLU A 136 -14.86 -10.60 -28.21
N ALA A 137 -15.41 -10.02 -27.14
CA ALA A 137 -15.63 -8.58 -27.05
C ALA A 137 -14.31 -7.80 -27.09
N GLU A 138 -13.26 -8.28 -26.42
CA GLU A 138 -11.92 -7.69 -26.46
C GLU A 138 -11.30 -7.78 -27.86
N GLN A 139 -11.37 -8.94 -28.51
CA GLN A 139 -10.90 -9.11 -29.88
C GLN A 139 -11.62 -8.16 -30.85
N SER A 140 -12.94 -8.02 -30.73
CA SER A 140 -13.70 -7.09 -31.58
C SER A 140 -13.30 -5.63 -31.37
N ARG A 141 -12.90 -5.26 -30.14
CA ARG A 141 -12.41 -3.92 -29.82
C ARG A 141 -11.04 -3.68 -30.46
N LEU A 142 -10.13 -4.64 -30.34
CA LEU A 142 -8.81 -4.60 -30.97
C LEU A 142 -8.90 -4.54 -32.50
N GLN A 143 -9.83 -5.28 -33.09
CA GLN A 143 -10.06 -5.21 -34.54
C GLN A 143 -10.55 -3.82 -34.95
N LYS A 144 -11.52 -3.24 -34.21
CA LYS A 144 -12.02 -1.88 -34.48
C LYS A 144 -10.94 -0.82 -34.33
N THR A 145 -10.00 -0.95 -33.40
CA THR A 145 -8.88 0.00 -33.27
C THR A 145 -7.92 -0.13 -34.45
N HIS A 146 -7.56 -1.37 -34.83
CA HIS A 146 -6.69 -1.62 -35.98
C HIS A 146 -7.31 -1.10 -37.29
N ASP A 147 -8.60 -1.34 -37.52
CA ASP A 147 -9.30 -0.83 -38.71
C ASP A 147 -9.36 0.70 -38.75
N ARG A 148 -9.46 1.36 -37.59
CA ARG A 148 -9.39 2.84 -37.50
C ARG A 148 -8.01 3.35 -37.85
N GLU A 149 -6.96 2.71 -37.37
CA GLU A 149 -5.56 3.06 -37.65
C GLU A 149 -5.24 2.88 -39.14
N LEU A 150 -5.64 1.76 -39.75
CA LEU A 150 -5.48 1.53 -41.19
C LEU A 150 -6.20 2.59 -42.03
N LYS A 151 -7.43 2.96 -41.65
CA LYS A 151 -8.18 4.04 -42.33
C LYS A 151 -7.48 5.39 -42.19
N ALA A 152 -6.94 5.71 -41.02
CA ALA A 152 -6.21 6.96 -40.79
C ALA A 152 -4.88 7.02 -41.58
N ALA A 153 -4.17 5.90 -41.69
CA ALA A 153 -2.97 5.81 -42.52
C ALA A 153 -3.31 5.97 -44.02
N ALA A 154 -4.38 5.34 -44.50
CA ALA A 154 -4.81 5.44 -45.89
C ALA A 154 -5.26 6.86 -46.29
N THR A 155 -5.88 7.61 -45.37
CA THR A 155 -6.23 9.02 -45.61
C THR A 155 -5.00 9.93 -45.58
N ALA A 156 -3.99 9.63 -44.76
CA ALA A 156 -2.73 10.37 -44.73
C ALA A 156 -1.92 10.20 -46.03
N TYR A 157 -1.90 9.00 -46.63
CA TYR A 157 -1.21 8.75 -47.91
C TYR A 157 -1.91 9.36 -49.14
N LYS A 158 -3.17 9.80 -49.03
CA LYS A 158 -3.95 10.41 -50.12
C LYS A 158 -3.87 11.95 -50.14
N LYS A 159 -3.19 12.58 -49.19
CA LYS A 159 -2.88 14.01 -49.19
C LYS A 159 -1.47 14.24 -49.73
#